data_AF-X1EI04-F1
#
_entry.id   AF-X1EI04-F1
#
_cell.length_a   1.000
_cell.length_b   1.000
_cell.length_c   1.000
_cell.angle_alpha   90.00
_cell.angle_beta   90.00
_cell.angle_gamma   90.00
#
_symmetry.space_group_name_H-M   'P 1'
#
loop_
_entity.id
_entity.type
_entity.pdbx_description
1 polymer ?
#
loop_
_entity_poly.entity_id
_entity_poly.type
_entity_poly.pdbx_seq_one_letter_code
_entity_poly.pdbx_strand_id
1 'polypeptide(L)' 'HSHPTGAHPSSIDKKSMKYYHNCGIKKFTHLVWVIVDSKNKHINGFIYLDNKLNQIRIETRDS' A
#
# COMPACT_ATOMS: atom_id res chain seq x y z
N HIS A 1 -4.92 -4.84 -1.90
CA HIS A 1 -5.12 -6.11 -2.63
C HIS A 1 -4.46 -7.25 -1.86
N SER A 2 -4.53 -8.49 -2.36
CA SER A 2 -3.97 -9.66 -1.67
C SER A 2 -2.80 -10.27 -2.44
N HIS A 3 -1.81 -10.79 -1.71
CA HIS A 3 -0.72 -11.59 -2.27
C HIS A 3 -0.89 -13.06 -1.85
N PRO A 4 -0.41 -14.03 -2.64
CA PRO A 4 -0.40 -15.44 -2.23
C PRO A 4 0.44 -15.70 -0.98
N THR A 5 1.53 -14.96 -0.82
CA THR A 5 2.45 -15.02 0.32
C THR A 5 3.14 -13.66 0.51
N GLY A 6 3.34 -13.25 1.75
CA GLY A 6 3.96 -11.99 2.15
C GLY A 6 3.01 -10.78 2.04
N ALA A 7 3.17 -9.83 2.94
CA ALA A 7 2.42 -8.57 2.95
C ALA A 7 3.32 -7.37 2.61
N HIS A 8 4.28 -7.55 1.69
CA HIS A 8 5.14 -6.46 1.21
C HIS A 8 4.87 -6.17 -0.27
N PRO A 9 5.01 -4.91 -0.71
CA PRO A 9 4.76 -4.51 -2.07
C PRO A 9 5.80 -5.11 -3.02
N SER A 10 5.32 -5.66 -4.13
CA SER A 10 6.16 -6.08 -5.25
C SER A 10 6.79 -4.88 -5.94
N SER A 11 7.73 -5.12 -6.85
CA SER A 11 8.29 -4.06 -7.70
C SER A 11 7.23 -3.35 -8.54
N ILE A 12 6.17 -4.07 -8.95
CA ILE A 12 5.05 -3.48 -9.72
C ILE A 12 4.22 -2.59 -8.80
N ASP A 13 3.89 -3.03 -7.59
CA ASP A 13 3.16 -2.21 -6.61
C ASP A 13 3.88 -0.89 -6.35
N LYS A 14 5.20 -0.94 -6.09
CA LYS A 14 6.01 0.27 -5.84
C LYS A 14 5.98 1.24 -7.02
N LYS A 15 6.07 0.72 -8.26
CA LYS A 15 5.97 1.54 -9.47
C LYS A 15 4.58 2.19 -9.59
N SER A 16 3.51 1.43 -9.35
CA SER A 16 2.14 1.94 -9.39
C SER A 16 1.91 3.01 -8.33
N MET A 17 2.32 2.78 -7.08
CA MET A 17 2.22 3.75 -5.99
C MET A 17 2.91 5.08 -6.35
N LYS A 18 4.15 5.00 -6.87
CA LYS A 18 4.90 6.17 -7.33
C LYS A 18 4.21 6.87 -8.51
N TYR A 19 3.69 6.11 -9.47
CA TYR A 19 2.97 6.66 -10.61
C TYR A 19 1.72 7.43 -10.17
N TYR A 20 0.87 6.83 -9.33
CA TYR A 20 -0.35 7.47 -8.83
C TYR A 20 -0.06 8.72 -8.01
N HIS A 21 0.99 8.71 -7.19
CA HIS A 21 1.43 9.90 -6.47
C HIS A 21 1.81 11.05 -7.43
N ASN A 22 2.50 10.73 -8.54
CA ASN A 22 3.04 11.70 -9.49
C ASN A 22 2.14 12.00 -10.70
N CYS A 23 0.98 11.36 -10.84
CA CYS A 23 0.15 11.47 -12.05
C CYS A 23 -0.58 12.82 -12.21
N GLY A 24 -0.42 13.75 -11.26
CA GLY A 24 -1.07 15.07 -11.29
C GLY A 24 -2.56 15.05 -10.90
N ILE A 25 -3.17 13.87 -10.72
CA ILE A 25 -4.56 13.75 -10.31
C ILE A 25 -4.67 13.75 -8.78
N LYS A 26 -5.15 14.85 -8.20
CA LYS A 26 -5.21 15.08 -6.74
C LYS A 26 -5.86 13.95 -5.93
N LYS A 27 -6.87 13.27 -6.48
CA LYS A 27 -7.55 12.15 -5.80
C LYS A 27 -6.63 10.93 -5.55
N PHE A 28 -5.50 10.84 -6.24
CA PHE A 28 -4.57 9.72 -6.16
C PHE A 28 -3.26 10.05 -5.43
N THR A 29 -3.05 11.29 -5.01
CA THR A 29 -1.78 11.74 -4.40
C THR A 29 -1.47 11.04 -3.07
N HIS A 30 -2.49 10.66 -2.30
CA HIS A 30 -2.36 10.09 -0.96
C HIS A 30 -3.02 8.71 -0.83
N LEU A 31 -2.90 7.88 -1.87
CA LEU A 31 -3.44 6.52 -1.83
C LEU A 31 -2.73 5.66 -0.79
N VAL A 32 -3.53 5.00 0.05
CA VAL A 32 -3.07 3.95 0.95
C VAL A 32 -3.15 2.60 0.25
N TRP A 33 -2.02 1.91 0.21
CA TRP A 33 -1.88 0.57 -0.32
C TRP A 33 -1.93 -0.44 0.81
N VAL A 34 -3.03 -1.18 0.91
CA VAL A 34 -3.19 -2.26 1.89
C VAL A 34 -2.91 -3.59 1.21
N ILE A 35 -1.96 -4.36 1.73
CA ILE A 35 -1.61 -5.69 1.22
C ILE A 35 -1.92 -6.72 2.30
N VAL A 36 -2.73 -7.71 1.92
CA VAL A 36 -3.08 -8.85 2.78
C VAL A 36 -2.39 -10.10 2.25
N ASP A 37 -1.63 -10.77 3.10
CA ASP A 37 -1.13 -12.11 2.83
C ASP A 37 -2.29 -13.11 2.93
N SER A 38 -2.58 -13.79 1.83
CA SER A 38 -3.74 -14.69 1.74
C SER A 38 -3.60 -15.94 2.63
N LYS A 39 -2.37 -16.34 2.94
CA LYS A 39 -2.04 -17.57 3.67
C LYS A 39 -2.13 -17.39 5.18
N ASN A 40 -1.47 -16.37 5.73
CA ASN A 40 -1.42 -16.12 7.18
C ASN A 40 -2.32 -14.96 7.63
N LYS A 41 -3.03 -14.29 6.70
CA LYS A 41 -3.90 -13.13 6.94
C LYS A 41 -3.19 -11.92 7.53
N HIS A 42 -1.86 -11.87 7.46
CA HIS A 42 -1.08 -10.71 7.86
C HIS A 42 -1.38 -9.52 6.95
N ILE A 43 -1.58 -8.35 7.54
CA ILE A 43 -1.97 -7.12 6.85
C ILE A 43 -0.89 -6.08 7.06
N ASN A 44 -0.47 -5.43 5.98
CA ASN A 44 0.40 -4.26 6.04
C ASN A 44 -0.17 -3.12 5.20
N GLY A 45 0.08 -1.89 5.67
CA GLY A 45 -0.24 -0.68 4.95
C GLY A 45 1.02 0.01 4.42
N PHE A 46 0.89 0.65 3.26
CA PHE A 46 1.95 1.44 2.66
C PHE A 46 1.37 2.73 2.06
N ILE A 47 2.16 3.80 2.04
CA ILE A 47 1.82 5.06 1.39
C ILE A 47 3.05 5.62 0.68
N TYR A 48 2.84 6.31 -0.44
CA TYR A 48 3.89 7.10 -1.08
C TYR A 48 3.72 8.58 -0.67
N LEU A 49 4.65 9.09 0.14
CA LEU A 49 4.62 10.45 0.70
C LEU A 49 6.04 11.04 0.66
N ASP A 50 6.16 12.33 0.38
CA ASP A 50 7.45 13.05 0.29
C ASP A 50 8.46 12.35 -0.62
N ASN A 51 7.98 11.90 -1.78
CA ASN A 51 8.75 11.12 -2.75
C ASN A 51 9.35 9.80 -2.20
N LYS A 52 8.80 9.25 -1.11
CA LYS A 52 9.27 8.02 -0.47
C LYS A 52 8.14 7.03 -0.24
N LEU A 53 8.48 5.75 -0.31
CA LEU A 53 7.61 4.67 0.15
C LEU A 53 7.74 4.56 1.67
N ASN A 54 6.62 4.69 2.37
CA ASN A 54 6.54 4.56 3.82
C ASN A 54 5.62 3.38 4.16
N GLN A 55 6.05 2.55 5.11
CA GLN A 55 5.15 1.58 5.74
C GLN A 55 4.34 2.30 6.82
N ILE A 56 3.05 1.98 6.91
CA ILE A 56 2.15 2.53 7.93
C ILE A 56 1.54 1.39 8.74
N ARG A 57 1.24 1.69 10.00
CA ARG A 57 0.51 0.78 10.89
C ARG A 57 -0.98 0.81 10.53
N ILE A 58 -1.61 -0.36 10.49
CA ILE A 58 -3.05 -0.51 10.33
C ILE A 58 -3.62 -0.97 11.67
N GLU A 59 -4.67 -0.28 12.11
CA GLU A 59 -5.46 -0.67 13.28
C GLU A 59 -6.89 -0.94 12.82
N THR A 60 -7.34 -2.19 12.98
CA THR A 60 -8.72 -2.57 12.75
C THR A 60 -9.51 -2.28 14.03
N ARG A 61 -10.69 -1.68 13.90
CA ARG A 61 -11.62 -1.50 15.01
C ARG A 61 -12.77 -2.49 14.81
N ASP A 62 -13.08 -3.24 15.86
CA ASP A 62 -14.33 -3.98 15.92
C ASP A 62 -15.47 -2.97 16.13
N SER A 63 -16.49 -3.05 15.29
CA SER A 63 -17.70 -2.23 15.35
C SER A 63 -18.70 -2.77 16.36
#